data_AF-A0A1S9PMM6-F1
#
_entry.id   AF-A0A1S9PMM6-F1
#
_cell.length_a   1.000
_cell.length_b   1.000
_cell.length_c   1.000
_cell.angle_alpha   90.00
_cell.angle_beta   90.00
_cell.angle_gamma   90.00
#
_symmetry.space_group_name_H-M   'P 1'
#
loop_
_entity.id
_entity.type
_entity.pdbx_description
1 polymer ?
#
loop_
_entity_poly.entity_id
_entity_poly.type
_entity_poly.pdbx_seq_one_letter_code
_entity_poly.pdbx_strand_id
1 'polypeptide(L)'
;MNTKELFDHPIFDFPSKTKSSFQSHLIASFETYLGLLKLVDDDYSSLIAQDLDKIIEACNLLEEVVDSYLHGKLASAYHIFAKLMENMPDYLIPPNKNLHIDTHDNFLFKARQEFTKDLGIKEMFHIPFEKRHIVKTNRFSLSGLPCIYLSNSVHTCWEELDRPVFSQMAVSRFKTNHFKYLDLSVNYKFLKMYFVPKWKEQEKIISDGVAGAHKLAFVKFINLFPLYIACYTKVRYGDATFKPEYIIPQMLMQWVAETSEFQGVVYNSTKTKAINNDELFNNQFLNYAIPVKTSMNEGFCEYLSKNVYLTSPISWEMLNISEPKFTIEDLDFTKEILGKVMPPPPILHLNLIDTQRQLYWNTAFGKLEQFLFKMSLKNVEGHPIS
;
A
#
# COMPACT_ATOMS: atom_id res chain seq x y z
N MET A 1 -30.12 -3.63 10.42
CA MET A 1 -28.94 -4.45 10.71
C MET A 1 -28.00 -3.65 11.60
N ASN A 2 -27.13 -4.28 12.37
CA ASN A 2 -26.09 -3.56 13.13
C ASN A 2 -24.80 -3.37 12.30
N THR A 3 -23.89 -2.53 12.77
CA THR A 3 -22.63 -2.18 12.08
C THR A 3 -21.69 -3.38 11.94
N LYS A 4 -21.76 -4.36 12.84
CA LYS A 4 -20.99 -5.59 12.68
C LYS A 4 -21.51 -6.41 11.50
N GLU A 5 -22.83 -6.54 11.38
CA GLU A 5 -23.51 -7.22 10.26
C GLU A 5 -23.26 -6.51 8.92
N LEU A 6 -23.13 -5.18 8.90
CA LEU A 6 -22.70 -4.43 7.71
C LEU A 6 -21.37 -5.00 7.17
N PHE A 7 -20.37 -5.15 8.03
CA PHE A 7 -19.04 -5.67 7.66
C PHE A 7 -19.01 -7.18 7.38
N ASP A 8 -20.11 -7.92 7.58
CA ASP A 8 -20.24 -9.31 7.13
C ASP A 8 -20.64 -9.39 5.64
N HIS A 9 -21.07 -8.28 5.03
CA HIS A 9 -21.48 -8.29 3.63
C HIS A 9 -20.28 -8.44 2.68
N PRO A 10 -20.35 -9.30 1.64
CA PRO A 10 -19.23 -9.55 0.71
C PRO A 10 -18.75 -8.34 -0.09
N ILE A 11 -19.48 -7.23 -0.08
CA ILE A 11 -19.06 -5.98 -0.73
C ILE A 11 -17.74 -5.45 -0.13
N PHE A 12 -17.46 -5.75 1.14
CA PHE A 12 -16.23 -5.36 1.83
C PHE A 12 -15.05 -6.29 1.52
N ASP A 13 -15.27 -7.43 0.85
CA ASP A 13 -14.22 -8.36 0.46
C ASP A 13 -13.49 -7.92 -0.81
N PHE A 14 -12.39 -7.18 -0.63
CA PHE A 14 -11.50 -6.77 -1.71
C PHE A 14 -10.26 -7.67 -1.85
N PRO A 15 -9.71 -7.83 -3.07
CA PRO A 15 -10.17 -7.22 -4.33
C PRO A 15 -11.44 -7.87 -4.90
N SER A 16 -12.41 -7.06 -5.36
CA SER A 16 -13.67 -7.54 -5.91
C SER A 16 -13.48 -8.12 -7.33
N LYS A 17 -14.22 -9.19 -7.65
CA LYS A 17 -14.23 -9.81 -8.98
C LYS A 17 -15.49 -9.41 -9.74
N THR A 18 -15.38 -9.16 -11.03
CA THR A 18 -16.53 -8.81 -11.87
C THR A 18 -16.68 -9.72 -13.09
N LYS A 19 -17.94 -9.94 -13.50
CA LYS A 19 -18.33 -10.56 -14.77
C LYS A 19 -18.91 -9.54 -15.77
N SER A 20 -19.19 -8.31 -15.34
CA SER A 20 -19.70 -7.21 -16.16
C SER A 20 -18.54 -6.29 -16.63
N SER A 21 -18.87 -5.17 -17.27
CA SER A 21 -17.90 -4.10 -17.51
C SER A 21 -17.47 -3.46 -16.19
N PHE A 22 -16.29 -2.83 -16.16
CA PHE A 22 -15.83 -2.11 -14.97
C PHE A 22 -16.82 -1.04 -14.51
N GLN A 23 -17.34 -0.23 -15.44
CA GLN A 23 -18.32 0.82 -15.12
C GLN A 23 -19.61 0.26 -14.51
N SER A 24 -20.20 -0.79 -15.12
CA SER A 24 -21.43 -1.40 -14.58
C SER A 24 -21.19 -2.07 -13.22
N HIS A 25 -20.01 -2.67 -13.02
CA HIS A 25 -19.62 -3.23 -11.71
C HIS A 25 -19.50 -2.16 -10.64
N LEU A 26 -18.90 -1.02 -10.99
CA LEU A 26 -18.70 0.11 -10.09
C LEU A 26 -20.04 0.67 -9.61
N ILE A 27 -20.95 0.97 -10.54
CA ILE A 27 -22.30 1.48 -10.25
C ILE A 27 -23.06 0.51 -9.33
N ALA A 28 -23.11 -0.78 -9.69
CA ALA A 28 -23.81 -1.78 -8.88
C ALA A 28 -23.20 -1.94 -7.47
N SER A 29 -21.88 -1.78 -7.35
CA SER A 29 -21.17 -1.82 -6.07
C SER A 29 -21.52 -0.61 -5.20
N PHE A 30 -21.62 0.59 -5.78
CA PHE A 30 -22.04 1.80 -5.09
C PHE A 30 -23.50 1.74 -4.64
N GLU A 31 -24.41 1.31 -5.52
CA GLU A 31 -25.82 1.09 -5.16
C GLU A 31 -25.97 0.12 -3.98
N THR A 32 -25.26 -1.01 -4.04
CA THR A 32 -25.24 -2.00 -2.96
C THR A 32 -24.71 -1.39 -1.67
N TYR A 33 -23.58 -0.70 -1.73
CA TYR A 33 -22.95 -0.07 -0.58
C TYR A 33 -23.86 0.98 0.09
N LEU A 34 -24.40 1.90 -0.70
CA LEU A 34 -25.32 2.95 -0.23
C LEU A 34 -26.61 2.36 0.35
N GLY A 35 -27.13 1.28 -0.26
CA GLY A 35 -28.28 0.54 0.26
C GLY A 35 -28.00 -0.04 1.65
N LEU A 36 -26.84 -0.67 1.83
CA LEU A 36 -26.42 -1.25 3.10
C LEU A 36 -26.26 -0.19 4.20
N LEU A 37 -25.62 0.95 3.91
CA LEU A 37 -25.48 2.02 4.90
C LEU A 37 -26.82 2.49 5.47
N LYS A 38 -27.86 2.58 4.63
CA LYS A 38 -29.21 2.99 5.03
C LYS A 38 -29.94 1.97 5.91
N LEU A 39 -29.48 0.71 5.93
CA LEU A 39 -30.07 -0.36 6.74
C LEU A 39 -29.44 -0.47 8.13
N VAL A 40 -28.37 0.29 8.43
CA VAL A 40 -27.72 0.27 9.74
C VAL A 40 -28.60 1.00 10.76
N ASP A 41 -28.96 0.29 11.82
CA ASP A 41 -29.83 0.78 12.90
C ASP A 41 -29.21 0.42 14.26
N ASP A 42 -28.13 1.10 14.59
CA ASP A 42 -27.43 1.03 15.88
C ASP A 42 -26.76 2.37 16.24
N ASP A 43 -25.84 2.37 17.23
CA ASP A 43 -25.12 3.56 17.72
C ASP A 43 -24.34 4.35 16.64
N TYR A 44 -24.13 3.79 15.45
CA TYR A 44 -23.42 4.42 14.34
C TYR A 44 -24.34 4.97 13.25
N SER A 45 -25.65 4.70 13.31
CA SER A 45 -26.65 5.19 12.36
C SER A 45 -26.61 6.72 12.20
N SER A 46 -26.44 7.46 13.30
CA SER A 46 -26.34 8.92 13.29
C SER A 46 -25.06 9.43 12.60
N LEU A 47 -23.94 8.70 12.73
CA LEU A 47 -22.68 9.04 12.05
C LEU A 47 -22.78 8.79 10.54
N ILE A 48 -23.43 7.68 10.15
CA ILE A 48 -23.71 7.39 8.75
C ILE A 48 -24.61 8.48 8.17
N ALA A 49 -25.69 8.85 8.86
CA ALA A 49 -26.62 9.87 8.39
C ALA A 49 -25.97 11.24 8.19
N GLN A 50 -24.99 11.61 9.03
CA GLN A 50 -24.25 12.87 8.89
C GLN A 50 -23.40 12.96 7.62
N ASP A 51 -22.86 11.82 7.15
CA ASP A 51 -21.94 11.77 6.01
C ASP A 51 -22.55 11.11 4.76
N LEU A 52 -23.79 10.60 4.82
CA LEU A 52 -24.42 9.88 3.73
C LEU A 52 -24.46 10.69 2.43
N ASP A 53 -24.79 11.98 2.50
CA ASP A 53 -24.83 12.85 1.32
C ASP A 53 -23.44 13.02 0.68
N LYS A 54 -22.39 13.12 1.49
CA LYS A 54 -20.99 13.18 1.01
C LYS A 54 -20.57 11.87 0.36
N ILE A 55 -20.97 10.74 0.94
CA ILE A 55 -20.70 9.40 0.39
C ILE A 55 -21.43 9.22 -0.95
N ILE A 56 -22.69 9.69 -1.05
CA ILE A 56 -23.44 9.68 -2.32
C ILE A 56 -22.74 10.55 -3.37
N GLU A 57 -22.33 11.77 -3.00
CA GLU A 57 -21.57 12.65 -3.90
C GLU A 57 -20.26 11.99 -4.36
N ALA A 58 -19.53 11.33 -3.45
CA ALA A 58 -18.31 10.62 -3.78
C ALA A 58 -18.53 9.49 -4.81
N CYS A 59 -19.57 8.68 -4.62
CA CYS A 59 -19.96 7.65 -5.59
C CYS A 59 -20.28 8.27 -6.97
N ASN A 60 -21.10 9.32 -7.00
CA ASN A 60 -21.49 9.99 -8.24
C ASN A 60 -20.29 10.59 -8.99
N LEU A 61 -19.38 11.26 -8.28
CA LEU A 61 -18.16 11.82 -8.88
C LEU A 61 -17.27 10.72 -9.44
N LEU A 62 -17.09 9.60 -8.73
CA LEU A 62 -16.31 8.46 -9.22
C LEU A 62 -16.91 7.83 -10.49
N GLU A 63 -18.23 7.72 -10.57
CA GLU A 63 -18.92 7.28 -11.79
C GLU A 63 -18.68 8.26 -12.95
N GLU A 64 -18.79 9.56 -12.70
CA GLU A 64 -18.58 10.61 -13.70
C GLU A 64 -17.12 10.65 -14.21
N VAL A 65 -16.13 10.39 -13.33
CA VAL A 65 -14.72 10.25 -13.75
C VAL A 65 -14.56 9.10 -14.74
N VAL A 66 -15.11 7.92 -14.42
CA VAL A 66 -15.02 6.75 -15.31
C VAL A 66 -15.72 7.02 -16.64
N ASP A 67 -16.91 7.60 -16.60
CA ASP A 67 -17.67 7.94 -17.80
C ASP A 67 -16.91 8.95 -18.68
N SER A 68 -16.44 10.05 -18.10
CA SER A 68 -15.68 11.09 -18.80
C SER A 68 -14.39 10.53 -19.43
N TYR A 69 -13.68 9.66 -18.70
CA TYR A 69 -12.49 8.98 -19.22
C TYR A 69 -12.81 8.10 -20.43
N LEU A 70 -13.85 7.26 -20.34
CA LEU A 70 -14.23 6.34 -21.41
C LEU A 70 -14.75 7.07 -22.66
N HIS A 71 -15.25 8.30 -22.50
CA HIS A 71 -15.58 9.22 -23.59
C HIS A 71 -14.37 10.00 -24.15
N GLY A 72 -13.15 9.69 -23.70
CA GLY A 72 -11.91 10.32 -24.18
C GLY A 72 -11.62 11.71 -23.59
N LYS A 73 -12.38 12.15 -22.57
CA LYS A 73 -12.25 13.48 -21.95
C LYS A 73 -11.32 13.45 -20.74
N LEU A 74 -10.07 13.02 -20.95
CA LEU A 74 -9.06 12.80 -19.91
C LEU A 74 -8.90 13.98 -18.92
N ALA A 75 -8.81 15.21 -19.42
CA ALA A 75 -8.66 16.40 -18.58
C ALA A 75 -9.90 16.67 -17.71
N SER A 76 -11.10 16.47 -18.27
CA SER A 76 -12.35 16.61 -17.52
C SER A 76 -12.46 15.53 -16.44
N ALA A 77 -12.14 14.27 -16.78
CA ALA A 77 -12.10 13.18 -15.81
C ALA A 77 -11.16 13.51 -14.64
N TYR A 78 -9.98 14.08 -14.93
CA TYR A 78 -9.06 14.52 -13.87
C TYR A 78 -9.64 15.66 -13.03
N HIS A 79 -10.26 16.69 -13.63
CA HIS A 79 -10.86 17.78 -12.86
C HIS A 79 -11.98 17.32 -11.92
N ILE A 80 -12.82 16.37 -12.38
CA ILE A 80 -13.85 15.76 -11.54
C ILE A 80 -13.20 14.98 -10.39
N PHE A 81 -12.14 14.21 -10.68
CA PHE A 81 -11.41 13.48 -9.66
C PHE A 81 -10.72 14.42 -8.64
N ALA A 82 -10.13 15.52 -9.08
CA ALA A 82 -9.52 16.50 -8.18
C ALA A 82 -10.56 17.11 -7.23
N LYS A 83 -11.75 17.46 -7.74
CA LYS A 83 -12.88 17.94 -6.93
C LYS A 83 -13.31 16.90 -5.87
N LEU A 84 -13.35 15.62 -6.23
CA LEU A 84 -13.60 14.54 -5.26
C LEU A 84 -12.59 14.57 -4.11
N MET A 85 -11.30 14.67 -4.42
CA MET A 85 -10.25 14.67 -3.42
C MET A 85 -10.26 15.92 -2.52
N GLU A 86 -10.64 17.08 -3.07
CA GLU A 86 -10.85 18.32 -2.30
C GLU A 86 -11.98 18.22 -1.28
N ASN A 87 -12.97 17.36 -1.53
CA ASN A 87 -14.10 17.10 -0.62
C ASN A 87 -13.81 16.06 0.46
N MET A 88 -12.63 15.41 0.44
CA MET A 88 -12.28 14.32 1.37
C MET A 88 -11.18 14.60 2.42
N PRO A 89 -10.64 15.82 2.65
CA PRO A 89 -9.39 16.00 3.39
C PRO A 89 -9.45 15.46 4.83
N ASP A 90 -10.58 15.55 5.50
CA ASP A 90 -10.76 15.06 6.88
C ASP A 90 -10.73 13.51 6.97
N TYR A 91 -11.07 12.85 5.86
CA TYR A 91 -11.12 11.40 5.75
C TYR A 91 -9.82 10.81 5.24
N LEU A 92 -9.06 11.56 4.42
CA LEU A 92 -7.74 11.15 3.98
C LEU A 92 -6.87 10.89 5.21
N ILE A 93 -6.34 9.66 5.29
CA ILE A 93 -5.52 9.22 6.41
C ILE A 93 -4.07 9.54 6.05
N PRO A 94 -3.42 10.56 6.64
CA PRO A 94 -1.99 10.43 6.87
C PRO A 94 -1.81 9.26 7.84
N PRO A 95 -0.87 8.31 7.61
CA PRO A 95 -0.56 7.27 8.58
C PRO A 95 -0.37 7.94 9.93
N ASN A 96 -1.32 7.67 10.80
CA ASN A 96 -1.63 8.52 11.94
C ASN A 96 -0.39 8.61 12.84
N LYS A 97 0.12 9.83 13.11
CA LYS A 97 1.27 10.07 14.01
C LYS A 97 1.10 9.47 15.41
N ASN A 98 -0.12 9.07 15.80
CA ASN A 98 -0.44 8.56 17.13
C ASN A 98 -0.98 7.12 17.17
N LEU A 99 -1.19 6.45 16.02
CA LEU A 99 -1.69 5.07 15.97
C LEU A 99 -0.91 4.15 15.05
N HIS A 100 0.01 4.69 14.24
CA HIS A 100 1.02 3.90 13.56
C HIS A 100 2.38 4.32 14.08
N ILE A 101 3.00 3.39 14.78
CA ILE A 101 4.42 3.40 15.06
C ILE A 101 5.12 3.78 13.74
N ASP A 102 6.03 4.75 13.80
CA ASP A 102 6.90 5.32 12.74
C ASP A 102 7.82 4.24 12.09
N THR A 103 7.23 3.10 11.74
CA THR A 103 7.89 1.79 11.63
C THR A 103 7.83 1.23 10.24
N HIS A 104 6.87 1.66 9.44
CA HIS A 104 6.76 1.23 8.06
C HIS A 104 7.83 1.87 7.17
N ASP A 105 8.21 3.13 7.44
CA ASP A 105 9.33 3.80 6.75
C ASP A 105 10.67 3.09 6.97
N ASN A 106 10.78 2.25 8.01
CA ASN A 106 11.99 1.47 8.27
C ASN A 106 12.05 0.19 7.42
N PHE A 107 10.92 -0.37 7.00
CA PHE A 107 10.86 -1.57 6.19
C PHE A 107 10.38 -1.23 4.79
N LEU A 108 11.23 -0.63 3.97
CA LEU A 108 10.93 -0.39 2.56
C LEU A 108 11.96 -1.10 1.71
N PHE A 109 11.49 -1.97 0.83
CA PHE A 109 12.36 -2.75 -0.05
C PHE A 109 11.90 -2.64 -1.48
N LYS A 110 12.86 -2.74 -2.39
CA LYS A 110 12.59 -2.98 -3.80
C LYS A 110 13.39 -4.17 -4.25
N ALA A 111 12.77 -5.00 -5.08
CA ALA A 111 13.45 -6.07 -5.76
C ALA A 111 13.43 -5.89 -7.29
N ARG A 112 14.43 -6.47 -7.96
CA ARG A 112 14.44 -6.69 -9.41
C ARG A 112 14.79 -8.15 -9.68
N GLN A 113 14.17 -8.70 -10.72
CA GLN A 113 14.24 -10.14 -11.05
C GLN A 113 15.65 -10.63 -11.41
N GLU A 114 16.52 -9.76 -11.92
CA GLU A 114 17.85 -10.13 -12.38
C GLU A 114 18.93 -9.25 -11.75
N PHE A 115 19.84 -9.88 -11.01
CA PHE A 115 21.09 -9.28 -10.56
C PHE A 115 22.12 -9.38 -11.69
N THR A 116 22.50 -8.24 -12.25
CA THR A 116 23.58 -8.12 -13.24
C THR A 116 24.73 -7.33 -12.66
N LYS A 117 25.95 -7.52 -13.17
CA LYS A 117 27.14 -6.72 -12.77
C LYS A 117 26.93 -5.21 -12.89
N ASP A 118 26.06 -4.78 -13.81
CA ASP A 118 25.74 -3.37 -14.09
C ASP A 118 24.57 -2.86 -13.22
N LEU A 119 24.04 -3.69 -12.31
CA LEU A 119 22.95 -3.30 -11.43
C LEU A 119 23.49 -2.49 -10.25
N GLY A 120 23.35 -1.17 -10.33
CA GLY A 120 23.75 -0.24 -9.29
C GLY A 120 22.56 0.43 -8.59
N ILE A 121 22.88 1.48 -7.86
CA ILE A 121 21.91 2.29 -7.11
C ILE A 121 20.91 2.96 -8.06
N LYS A 122 21.40 3.47 -9.19
CA LYS A 122 20.62 4.16 -10.22
C LYS A 122 19.55 3.26 -10.81
N GLU A 123 19.86 1.99 -11.01
CA GLU A 123 18.96 0.97 -11.53
C GLU A 123 17.90 0.57 -10.50
N MET A 124 18.18 0.69 -9.21
CA MET A 124 17.20 0.41 -8.16
C MET A 124 16.25 1.59 -7.91
N PHE A 125 16.59 2.81 -8.34
CA PHE A 125 15.74 3.99 -8.16
C PHE A 125 14.49 3.97 -9.07
N HIS A 126 13.95 5.11 -9.49
CA HIS A 126 12.97 5.12 -10.59
C HIS A 126 13.67 5.10 -11.95
N ILE A 127 12.94 4.76 -13.01
CA ILE A 127 13.47 4.81 -14.39
C ILE A 127 13.85 6.26 -14.74
N PRO A 128 15.05 6.54 -15.27
CA PRO A 128 15.44 7.88 -15.72
C PRO A 128 14.49 8.46 -16.77
N PHE A 129 14.36 9.79 -16.83
CA PHE A 129 13.39 10.45 -17.70
C PHE A 129 13.61 10.22 -19.19
N GLU A 130 14.86 10.06 -19.63
CA GLU A 130 15.21 9.71 -21.01
C GLU A 130 14.83 8.27 -21.38
N LYS A 131 14.53 7.43 -20.38
CA LYS A 131 14.10 6.03 -20.55
C LYS A 131 12.60 5.83 -20.32
N ARG A 132 11.76 6.87 -20.40
CA ARG A 132 10.29 6.77 -20.18
C ARG A 132 9.58 5.75 -21.07
N HIS A 133 10.12 5.46 -22.25
CA HIS A 133 9.56 4.47 -23.17
C HIS A 133 9.52 3.03 -22.60
N ILE A 134 10.28 2.71 -21.54
CA ILE A 134 10.22 1.42 -20.83
C ILE A 134 9.37 1.46 -19.55
N VAL A 135 8.77 2.59 -19.20
CA VAL A 135 7.87 2.70 -18.04
C VAL A 135 6.57 1.95 -18.35
N LYS A 136 6.38 0.81 -17.67
CA LYS A 136 5.17 0.00 -17.78
C LYS A 136 4.01 0.64 -17.02
N THR A 137 2.80 0.42 -17.52
CA THR A 137 1.56 0.80 -16.82
C THR A 137 1.20 -0.23 -15.77
N ASN A 138 1.18 0.18 -14.50
CA ASN A 138 0.64 -0.58 -13.37
C ASN A 138 -0.64 0.10 -12.84
N ARG A 139 -1.30 -0.53 -11.85
CA ARG A 139 -2.51 0.00 -11.20
C ARG A 139 -2.27 1.41 -10.67
N PHE A 140 -1.31 1.54 -9.75
CA PHE A 140 -0.89 2.82 -9.17
C PHE A 140 0.33 3.34 -9.95
N SER A 141 0.11 3.75 -11.20
CA SER A 141 1.13 4.36 -12.07
C SER A 141 0.53 5.46 -12.94
N LEU A 142 1.36 6.18 -13.69
CA LEU A 142 0.91 7.00 -14.80
C LEU A 142 1.75 6.64 -16.03
N SER A 143 1.11 6.53 -17.19
CA SER A 143 1.81 6.17 -18.43
C SER A 143 2.91 7.18 -18.75
N GLY A 144 4.15 6.69 -18.92
CA GLY A 144 5.31 7.55 -19.19
C GLY A 144 5.80 8.37 -18.00
N LEU A 145 5.20 8.26 -16.81
CA LEU A 145 5.67 8.92 -15.59
C LEU A 145 6.40 7.90 -14.69
N PRO A 146 7.71 8.08 -14.45
CA PRO A 146 8.44 7.18 -13.55
C PRO A 146 7.83 7.15 -12.14
N CYS A 147 7.93 5.99 -11.50
CA CYS A 147 7.42 5.75 -10.14
C CYS A 147 8.40 4.82 -9.40
N ILE A 148 8.56 5.02 -8.09
CA ILE A 148 9.25 4.06 -7.23
C ILE A 148 8.20 3.14 -6.61
N TYR A 149 8.35 1.84 -6.87
CA TYR A 149 7.55 0.79 -6.24
C TYR A 149 8.37 0.12 -5.15
N LEU A 150 7.83 0.12 -3.93
CA LEU A 150 8.44 -0.51 -2.76
C LEU A 150 7.43 -1.48 -2.12
N SER A 151 7.92 -2.42 -1.34
CA SER A 151 7.09 -3.24 -0.46
C SER A 151 7.65 -3.23 0.96
N ASN A 152 6.78 -3.56 1.92
CA ASN A 152 7.16 -3.61 3.33
C ASN A 152 7.98 -4.85 3.75
N SER A 153 8.29 -5.72 2.80
CA SER A 153 9.14 -6.89 3.02
C SER A 153 9.70 -7.41 1.69
N VAL A 154 10.83 -8.11 1.75
CA VAL A 154 11.43 -8.78 0.59
C VAL A 154 10.56 -9.92 0.10
N HIS A 155 9.86 -10.61 1.00
CA HIS A 155 8.86 -11.61 0.63
C HIS A 155 7.75 -10.99 -0.24
N THR A 156 7.20 -9.84 0.18
CA THR A 156 6.19 -9.12 -0.62
C THR A 156 6.76 -8.73 -1.99
N CYS A 157 8.00 -8.23 -2.06
CA CYS A 157 8.63 -7.95 -3.35
C CYS A 157 8.73 -9.19 -4.24
N TRP A 158 9.08 -10.35 -3.66
CA TRP A 158 9.20 -11.61 -4.39
C TRP A 158 7.84 -12.09 -4.93
N GLU A 159 6.77 -11.98 -4.14
CA GLU A 159 5.40 -12.25 -4.60
C GLU A 159 4.96 -11.27 -5.70
N GLU A 160 5.30 -9.97 -5.57
CA GLU A 160 4.96 -8.96 -6.57
C GLU A 160 5.65 -9.17 -7.91
N LEU A 161 6.87 -9.71 -7.89
CA LEU A 161 7.65 -10.10 -9.07
C LEU A 161 7.23 -11.47 -9.66
N ASP A 162 6.12 -12.06 -9.21
CA ASP A 162 5.66 -13.38 -9.64
C ASP A 162 6.66 -14.51 -9.33
N ARG A 163 7.26 -14.43 -8.14
CA ARG A 163 8.12 -15.47 -7.54
C ARG A 163 9.31 -15.87 -8.42
N PRO A 164 10.19 -14.93 -8.78
CA PRO A 164 11.38 -15.25 -9.57
C PRO A 164 12.34 -16.18 -8.82
N VAL A 165 13.36 -16.71 -9.52
CA VAL A 165 14.43 -17.48 -8.88
C VAL A 165 15.12 -16.61 -7.83
N PHE A 166 14.93 -16.95 -6.55
CA PHE A 166 15.30 -16.08 -5.43
C PHE A 166 16.81 -15.75 -5.38
N SER A 167 17.68 -16.68 -5.79
CA SER A 167 19.12 -16.46 -5.83
C SER A 167 19.56 -15.35 -6.79
N GLN A 168 18.77 -15.12 -7.85
CA GLN A 168 19.06 -14.13 -8.89
C GLN A 168 18.35 -12.79 -8.65
N MET A 169 17.49 -12.72 -7.63
CA MET A 169 16.77 -11.50 -7.29
C MET A 169 17.72 -10.51 -6.61
N ALA A 170 17.75 -9.28 -7.10
CA ALA A 170 18.48 -8.18 -6.49
C ALA A 170 17.57 -7.36 -5.59
N VAL A 171 18.04 -6.97 -4.42
CA VAL A 171 17.24 -6.25 -3.42
C VAL A 171 18.01 -5.05 -2.87
N SER A 172 17.30 -3.94 -2.69
CA SER A 172 17.78 -2.77 -1.95
C SER A 172 16.78 -2.40 -0.86
N ARG A 173 17.28 -1.98 0.30
CA ARG A 173 16.49 -1.29 1.32
C ARG A 173 16.41 0.19 0.97
N PHE A 174 15.25 0.78 1.21
CA PHE A 174 14.94 2.19 1.02
C PHE A 174 14.67 2.86 2.35
N LYS A 175 14.92 4.17 2.40
CA LYS A 175 14.50 5.06 3.47
C LYS A 175 13.99 6.35 2.84
N THR A 176 12.83 6.81 3.28
CA THR A 176 12.23 8.07 2.84
C THR A 176 12.32 9.12 3.94
N ASN A 177 12.51 10.37 3.57
CA ASN A 177 12.63 11.48 4.53
C ASN A 177 11.28 12.19 4.71
N HIS A 178 10.60 11.93 5.84
CA HIS A 178 9.35 12.59 6.22
C HIS A 178 8.22 12.48 5.18
N PHE A 179 8.11 11.35 4.48
CA PHE A 179 7.05 11.15 3.51
C PHE A 179 5.72 10.86 4.20
N LYS A 180 4.64 11.42 3.66
CA LYS A 180 3.28 11.03 4.00
C LYS A 180 2.71 10.22 2.86
N TYR A 181 2.15 9.05 3.17
CA TYR A 181 1.48 8.21 2.19
C TYR A 181 -0.03 8.31 2.38
N LEU A 182 -0.79 8.35 1.30
CA LEU A 182 -2.23 8.17 1.38
C LEU A 182 -2.51 6.68 1.66
N ASP A 183 -3.14 6.40 2.79
CA ASP A 183 -3.40 5.02 3.23
C ASP A 183 -4.66 4.43 2.60
N LEU A 184 -4.45 3.53 1.63
CA LEU A 184 -5.49 2.72 1.01
C LEU A 184 -5.50 1.28 1.59
N SER A 185 -4.66 1.00 2.57
CA SER A 185 -4.48 -0.35 3.14
C SER A 185 -5.45 -0.69 4.27
N VAL A 186 -6.41 0.18 4.59
CA VAL A 186 -7.32 -0.02 5.73
C VAL A 186 -8.15 -1.29 5.54
N ASN A 187 -7.98 -2.23 6.48
CA ASN A 187 -8.70 -3.49 6.50
C ASN A 187 -9.97 -3.38 7.34
N TYR A 188 -11.13 -3.61 6.70
CA TYR A 188 -12.43 -3.62 7.39
C TYR A 188 -12.51 -4.67 8.51
N LYS A 189 -11.76 -5.77 8.43
CA LYS A 189 -11.75 -6.82 9.47
C LYS A 189 -11.14 -6.32 10.77
N PHE A 190 -10.17 -5.40 10.71
CA PHE A 190 -9.65 -4.73 11.90
C PHE A 190 -10.73 -3.83 12.51
N LEU A 191 -11.44 -3.06 11.67
CA LEU A 191 -12.54 -2.22 12.14
C LEU A 191 -13.62 -3.05 12.83
N LYS A 192 -13.97 -4.21 12.24
CA LYS A 192 -14.94 -5.17 12.80
C LYS A 192 -14.62 -5.59 14.24
N MET A 193 -13.34 -5.60 14.65
CA MET A 193 -12.94 -5.94 16.03
C MET A 193 -13.47 -4.96 17.07
N TYR A 194 -13.54 -3.66 16.76
CA TYR A 194 -14.09 -2.65 17.66
C TYR A 194 -15.58 -2.88 17.97
N PHE A 195 -16.28 -3.67 17.14
CA PHE A 195 -17.69 -3.97 17.30
C PHE A 195 -17.94 -5.32 18.02
N VAL A 196 -16.89 -5.99 18.51
CA VAL A 196 -17.00 -7.20 19.33
C VAL A 196 -17.19 -6.83 20.81
N PRO A 197 -18.17 -7.40 21.54
CA PRO A 197 -18.52 -6.98 22.91
C PRO A 197 -17.36 -6.95 23.92
N LYS A 198 -16.39 -7.86 23.82
CA LYS A 198 -15.19 -7.89 24.68
C LYS A 198 -14.34 -6.61 24.59
N TRP A 199 -14.31 -5.96 23.42
CA TRP A 199 -13.58 -4.69 23.25
C TRP A 199 -14.35 -3.51 23.86
N LYS A 200 -15.69 -3.51 23.78
CA LYS A 200 -16.54 -2.50 24.45
C LYS A 200 -16.38 -2.48 25.97
N GLU A 201 -16.09 -3.64 26.59
CA GLU A 201 -15.79 -3.71 28.03
C GLU A 201 -14.40 -3.18 28.38
N GLN A 202 -13.42 -3.34 27.48
CA GLN A 202 -12.05 -2.82 27.66
C GLN A 202 -11.98 -1.29 27.43
N GLU A 203 -12.84 -0.71 26.60
CA GLU A 203 -12.93 0.75 26.42
C GLU A 203 -13.30 1.49 27.71
N LYS A 204 -14.03 0.87 28.64
CA LYS A 204 -14.30 1.47 29.96
C LYS A 204 -13.06 1.59 30.86
N ILE A 205 -11.96 0.91 30.51
CA ILE A 205 -10.71 0.85 31.30
C ILE A 205 -9.66 1.81 30.75
N ILE A 206 -9.83 2.32 29.53
CA ILE A 206 -8.85 3.16 28.84
C ILE A 206 -9.28 4.63 28.95
N SER A 207 -8.34 5.52 29.25
CA SER A 207 -8.57 6.96 29.45
C SER A 207 -9.30 7.65 28.29
N ASP A 208 -9.86 8.82 28.57
CA ASP A 208 -10.67 9.69 27.69
C ASP A 208 -10.14 9.91 26.24
N GLY A 209 -8.89 9.54 25.93
CA GLY A 209 -8.29 9.64 24.59
C GLY A 209 -8.61 8.48 23.62
N VAL A 210 -9.07 7.31 24.10
CA VAL A 210 -9.46 6.17 23.23
C VAL A 210 -10.97 6.14 22.96
N ALA A 211 -11.75 6.76 23.83
CA ALA A 211 -13.19 6.94 23.66
C ALA A 211 -13.48 7.75 22.38
N GLY A 212 -13.87 7.06 21.31
CA GLY A 212 -14.21 7.67 20.01
C GLY A 212 -13.21 7.39 18.88
N ALA A 213 -12.06 6.77 19.15
CA ALA A 213 -11.11 6.38 18.10
C ALA A 213 -11.74 5.40 17.09
N HIS A 214 -12.57 4.47 17.57
CA HIS A 214 -13.33 3.55 16.71
C HIS A 214 -14.38 4.26 15.85
N LYS A 215 -15.06 5.29 16.38
CA LYS A 215 -16.04 6.10 15.62
C LYS A 215 -15.35 6.88 14.52
N LEU A 216 -14.21 7.49 14.83
CA LEU A 216 -13.39 8.18 13.85
C LEU A 216 -12.88 7.21 12.77
N ALA A 217 -12.34 6.06 13.16
CA ALA A 217 -11.87 5.04 12.21
C ALA A 217 -13.01 4.52 11.31
N PHE A 218 -14.20 4.32 11.88
CA PHE A 218 -15.40 3.95 11.14
C PHE A 218 -15.82 5.03 10.14
N VAL A 219 -15.95 6.29 10.58
CA VAL A 219 -16.31 7.44 9.73
C VAL A 219 -15.33 7.60 8.57
N LYS A 220 -14.01 7.53 8.84
CA LYS A 220 -12.99 7.60 7.80
C LYS A 220 -13.13 6.45 6.80
N PHE A 221 -13.33 5.24 7.28
CA PHE A 221 -13.47 4.08 6.41
C PHE A 221 -14.69 4.18 5.50
N ILE A 222 -15.88 4.50 6.03
CA ILE A 222 -17.09 4.57 5.20
C ILE A 222 -16.98 5.67 4.14
N ASN A 223 -16.36 6.82 4.46
CA ASN A 223 -16.16 7.88 3.49
C ASN A 223 -15.10 7.55 2.42
N LEU A 224 -14.07 6.77 2.75
CA LEU A 224 -13.04 6.33 1.79
C LEU A 224 -13.44 5.09 0.99
N PHE A 225 -14.44 4.34 1.45
CA PHE A 225 -14.81 3.06 0.84
C PHE A 225 -15.24 3.15 -0.64
N PRO A 226 -15.95 4.20 -1.11
CA PRO A 226 -16.18 4.39 -2.55
C PRO A 226 -14.88 4.40 -3.37
N LEU A 227 -13.84 5.09 -2.88
CA LEU A 227 -12.52 5.12 -3.52
C LEU A 227 -11.87 3.72 -3.48
N TYR A 228 -12.07 2.95 -2.42
CA TYR A 228 -11.56 1.57 -2.32
C TYR A 228 -12.24 0.64 -3.33
N ILE A 229 -13.56 0.70 -3.49
CA ILE A 229 -14.30 -0.05 -4.52
C ILE A 229 -13.69 0.23 -5.89
N ALA A 230 -13.51 1.51 -6.20
CA ALA A 230 -13.00 1.99 -7.47
C ALA A 230 -11.53 1.58 -7.72
N CYS A 231 -10.69 1.57 -6.68
CA CYS A 231 -9.27 1.26 -6.81
C CYS A 231 -8.94 -0.24 -6.76
N TYR A 232 -9.73 -1.06 -6.05
CA TYR A 232 -9.42 -2.47 -5.77
C TYR A 232 -10.24 -3.47 -6.57
N THR A 233 -10.94 -3.04 -7.62
CA THR A 233 -11.56 -3.99 -8.57
C THR A 233 -10.46 -4.78 -9.32
N LYS A 234 -10.59 -6.10 -9.35
CA LYS A 234 -9.61 -6.99 -10.01
C LYS A 234 -9.68 -6.82 -11.52
N VAL A 235 -8.51 -6.69 -12.15
CA VAL A 235 -8.38 -6.63 -13.60
C VAL A 235 -8.95 -7.90 -14.22
N ARG A 236 -9.90 -7.73 -15.15
CA ARG A 236 -10.54 -8.84 -15.86
C ARG A 236 -9.63 -9.45 -16.94
N TYR A 237 -8.96 -8.60 -17.72
CA TYR A 237 -8.08 -9.01 -18.81
C TYR A 237 -6.63 -8.59 -18.51
N GLY A 238 -5.89 -9.46 -17.81
CA GLY A 238 -4.54 -9.17 -17.30
C GLY A 238 -3.53 -8.75 -18.37
N ASP A 239 -3.60 -9.38 -19.54
CA ASP A 239 -2.67 -9.15 -20.65
C ASP A 239 -3.11 -7.99 -21.58
N ALA A 240 -4.28 -7.39 -21.33
CA ALA A 240 -4.78 -6.29 -22.16
C ALA A 240 -3.92 -5.03 -21.97
N THR A 241 -3.65 -4.32 -23.08
CA THR A 241 -2.93 -3.04 -23.08
C THR A 241 -3.65 -1.99 -22.22
N PHE A 242 -4.96 -1.90 -22.39
CA PHE A 242 -5.81 -1.01 -21.61
C PHE A 242 -6.63 -1.81 -20.59
N LYS A 243 -6.65 -1.33 -19.34
CA LYS A 243 -7.35 -1.94 -18.21
C LYS A 243 -8.27 -0.87 -17.61
N PRO A 244 -9.59 -0.92 -17.85
CA PRO A 244 -10.53 0.05 -17.30
C PRO A 244 -10.44 0.19 -15.77
N GLU A 245 -10.08 -0.90 -15.08
CA GLU A 245 -9.90 -0.94 -13.62
C GLU A 245 -8.72 -0.06 -13.13
N TYR A 246 -7.91 0.47 -14.04
CA TYR A 246 -6.82 1.39 -13.72
C TYR A 246 -7.25 2.86 -13.83
N ILE A 247 -8.43 3.20 -14.37
CA ILE A 247 -8.85 4.60 -14.57
C ILE A 247 -8.74 5.40 -13.26
N ILE A 248 -9.43 4.97 -12.21
CA ILE A 248 -9.44 5.67 -10.92
C ILE A 248 -8.07 5.61 -10.20
N PRO A 249 -7.40 4.45 -10.08
CA PRO A 249 -6.04 4.40 -9.54
C PRO A 249 -5.04 5.34 -10.23
N GLN A 250 -5.12 5.50 -11.55
CA GLN A 250 -4.21 6.37 -12.29
C GLN A 250 -4.56 7.85 -12.09
N MET A 251 -5.85 8.21 -12.03
CA MET A 251 -6.26 9.57 -11.64
C MET A 251 -5.80 9.92 -10.22
N LEU A 252 -5.88 8.96 -9.30
CA LEU A 252 -5.32 9.11 -7.96
C LEU A 252 -3.82 9.36 -7.99
N MET A 253 -3.06 8.62 -8.82
CA MET A 253 -1.62 8.85 -8.94
C MET A 253 -1.27 10.21 -9.54
N GLN A 254 -2.10 10.75 -10.44
CA GLN A 254 -1.94 12.12 -10.93
C GLN A 254 -2.14 13.13 -9.81
N TRP A 255 -3.23 13.01 -9.07
CA TRP A 255 -3.50 13.89 -7.93
C TRP A 255 -2.39 13.79 -6.87
N VAL A 256 -1.93 12.57 -6.56
CA VAL A 256 -0.81 12.34 -5.64
C VAL A 256 0.49 12.94 -6.18
N ALA A 257 0.73 12.97 -7.50
CA ALA A 257 1.92 13.62 -8.05
C ALA A 257 1.88 15.14 -7.88
N GLU A 258 0.69 15.76 -7.93
CA GLU A 258 0.49 17.21 -7.89
C GLU A 258 0.37 17.77 -6.46
N THR A 259 -0.25 17.02 -5.53
CA THR A 259 -0.41 17.48 -4.14
C THR A 259 0.92 17.56 -3.39
N SER A 260 1.03 18.53 -2.48
CA SER A 260 2.15 18.61 -1.52
C SER A 260 1.91 17.77 -0.26
N GLU A 261 0.67 17.34 -0.01
CA GLU A 261 0.27 16.66 1.21
C GLU A 261 0.80 15.22 1.29
N PHE A 262 0.74 14.49 0.18
CA PHE A 262 1.14 13.08 0.09
C PHE A 262 2.24 12.89 -0.94
N GLN A 263 3.24 12.06 -0.64
CA GLN A 263 4.33 11.72 -1.55
C GLN A 263 4.10 10.40 -2.29
N GLY A 264 3.13 9.60 -1.87
CA GLY A 264 2.78 8.34 -2.51
C GLY A 264 1.50 7.77 -1.92
N VAL A 265 1.17 6.55 -2.35
CA VAL A 265 0.08 5.75 -1.80
C VAL A 265 0.65 4.49 -1.15
N VAL A 266 0.03 4.02 -0.07
CA VAL A 266 0.27 2.69 0.51
C VAL A 266 -0.97 1.83 0.33
N TYR A 267 -0.79 0.58 -0.06
CA TYR A 267 -1.89 -0.34 -0.41
C TYR A 267 -1.55 -1.78 -0.11
N ASN A 268 -2.57 -2.60 0.15
CA ASN A 268 -2.40 -4.04 0.34
C ASN A 268 -1.95 -4.74 -0.96
N SER A 269 -1.01 -5.68 -0.84
CA SER A 269 -0.68 -6.60 -1.93
C SER A 269 -1.90 -7.46 -2.27
N THR A 270 -2.11 -7.69 -3.57
CA THR A 270 -3.14 -8.62 -4.08
C THR A 270 -2.56 -9.97 -4.52
N LYS A 271 -1.23 -10.08 -4.55
CA LYS A 271 -0.51 -11.31 -4.92
C LYS A 271 -0.09 -12.11 -3.70
N THR A 272 0.20 -11.45 -2.58
CA THR A 272 0.46 -12.14 -1.33
C THR A 272 -0.85 -12.62 -0.71
N LYS A 273 -0.99 -13.94 -0.53
CA LYS A 273 -2.09 -14.50 0.25
C LYS A 273 -1.71 -14.40 1.72
N ALA A 274 -2.58 -13.86 2.56
CA ALA A 274 -2.43 -14.02 4.01
C ALA A 274 -2.37 -15.53 4.29
N ILE A 275 -1.27 -15.96 4.90
CA ILE A 275 -0.94 -17.37 4.97
C ILE A 275 -1.70 -18.10 6.10
N ASN A 276 -2.55 -17.40 6.88
CA ASN A 276 -3.45 -18.02 7.86
C ASN A 276 -4.83 -17.35 7.84
N ASN A 277 -5.85 -18.13 8.22
CA ASN A 277 -7.17 -17.64 8.69
C ASN A 277 -7.09 -16.76 9.95
N ASP A 278 -5.91 -16.30 10.36
CA ASP A 278 -5.76 -15.19 11.32
C ASP A 278 -6.03 -13.88 10.58
N GLU A 279 -7.31 -13.71 10.22
CA GLU A 279 -7.87 -12.59 9.47
C GLU A 279 -7.66 -11.20 10.10
N LEU A 280 -7.16 -11.19 11.34
CA LEU A 280 -7.03 -10.01 12.20
C LEU A 280 -5.86 -9.09 11.82
N PHE A 281 -4.90 -9.56 10.99
CA PHE A 281 -3.66 -8.84 10.70
C PHE A 281 -3.35 -8.68 9.20
N ASN A 282 -4.34 -8.50 8.31
CA ASN A 282 -4.08 -8.37 6.85
C ASN A 282 -3.29 -7.13 6.41
N ASN A 283 -2.89 -6.21 7.29
CA ASN A 283 -1.96 -5.12 6.94
C ASN A 283 -0.48 -5.57 6.95
N GLN A 284 -0.24 -6.89 6.93
CA GLN A 284 1.10 -7.48 6.92
C GLN A 284 1.88 -7.26 5.63
N PHE A 285 1.20 -7.17 4.49
CA PHE A 285 1.84 -7.14 3.17
C PHE A 285 1.43 -5.89 2.41
N LEU A 286 2.23 -4.84 2.59
CA LEU A 286 1.99 -3.52 2.03
C LEU A 286 2.93 -3.23 0.87
N ASN A 287 2.41 -2.52 -0.12
CA ASN A 287 3.15 -1.93 -1.22
C ASN A 287 3.01 -0.41 -1.17
N TYR A 288 4.00 0.26 -1.73
CA TYR A 288 4.08 1.71 -1.84
C TYR A 288 4.31 2.08 -3.30
N ALA A 289 3.59 3.08 -3.78
CA ALA A 289 3.84 3.70 -5.09
C ALA A 289 4.10 5.19 -4.90
N ILE A 290 5.29 5.63 -5.30
CA ILE A 290 5.80 6.99 -5.11
C ILE A 290 6.05 7.59 -6.50
N PRO A 291 5.12 8.40 -7.03
CA PRO A 291 5.33 9.05 -8.33
C PRO A 291 6.40 10.13 -8.19
N VAL A 292 7.07 10.45 -9.29
CA VAL A 292 7.93 11.64 -9.34
C VAL A 292 7.11 12.92 -9.10
N LYS A 293 7.70 13.88 -8.38
CA LYS A 293 7.09 15.19 -8.09
C LYS A 293 7.50 16.29 -9.08
N THR A 294 8.62 16.08 -9.75
CA THR A 294 9.15 16.98 -10.76
C THR A 294 9.54 16.15 -11.98
N SER A 295 9.41 16.76 -13.16
CA SER A 295 9.72 16.12 -14.44
C SER A 295 10.85 16.89 -15.12
N MET A 296 11.91 16.19 -15.50
CA MET A 296 13.04 16.73 -16.27
C MET A 296 13.18 15.99 -17.61
N ASN A 297 14.04 16.50 -18.50
CA ASN A 297 14.33 15.84 -19.78
C ASN A 297 15.15 14.55 -19.59
N GLU A 298 16.12 14.58 -18.68
CA GLU A 298 17.04 13.46 -18.43
C GLU A 298 17.26 13.29 -16.92
N GLY A 299 17.74 12.11 -16.53
CA GLY A 299 18.14 11.78 -15.17
C GLY A 299 16.97 11.48 -14.25
N PHE A 300 17.14 11.80 -12.97
CA PHE A 300 16.22 11.46 -11.89
C PHE A 300 15.46 12.68 -11.35
N CYS A 301 14.31 12.42 -10.71
CA CYS A 301 13.50 13.45 -10.08
C CYS A 301 14.26 14.11 -8.93
N GLU A 302 14.53 15.41 -9.06
CA GLU A 302 15.30 16.17 -8.07
C GLU A 302 14.73 16.05 -6.65
N TYR A 303 13.39 16.12 -6.51
CA TYR A 303 12.74 15.99 -5.21
C TYR A 303 13.00 14.61 -4.58
N LEU A 304 12.84 13.53 -5.35
CA LEU A 304 13.09 12.18 -4.83
C LEU A 304 14.57 11.95 -4.57
N SER A 305 15.48 12.43 -5.43
CA SER A 305 16.92 12.30 -5.25
C SER A 305 17.43 12.92 -3.94
N LYS A 306 16.75 13.96 -3.44
CA LYS A 306 17.07 14.62 -2.16
C LYS A 306 16.42 13.95 -0.94
N ASN A 307 15.36 13.17 -1.12
CA ASN A 307 14.53 12.69 0.00
C ASN A 307 14.38 11.17 0.08
N VAL A 308 14.89 10.43 -0.91
CA VAL A 308 14.85 8.97 -0.95
C VAL A 308 16.26 8.43 -1.01
N TYR A 309 16.53 7.50 -0.11
CA TYR A 309 17.83 6.88 0.05
C TYR A 309 17.73 5.38 -0.02
N LEU A 310 18.80 4.73 -0.46
CA LEU A 310 18.81 3.28 -0.63
C LEU A 310 20.19 2.66 -0.43
N THR A 311 20.21 1.37 -0.12
CA THR A 311 21.43 0.57 -0.11
C THR A 311 21.83 0.18 -1.53
N SER A 312 23.11 -0.13 -1.75
CA SER A 312 23.52 -0.83 -2.98
C SER A 312 22.75 -2.16 -3.08
N PRO A 313 22.35 -2.59 -4.31
CA PRO A 313 21.63 -3.84 -4.47
C PRO A 313 22.51 -5.04 -4.11
N ILE A 314 21.90 -6.04 -3.50
CA ILE A 314 22.54 -7.33 -3.21
C ILE A 314 21.57 -8.47 -3.55
N SER A 315 22.10 -9.59 -4.05
CA SER A 315 21.33 -10.82 -4.25
C SER A 315 21.55 -11.81 -3.11
N TRP A 316 20.63 -12.75 -2.96
CA TRP A 316 20.78 -13.83 -1.98
C TRP A 316 22.04 -14.67 -2.24
N GLU A 317 22.37 -14.92 -3.51
CA GLU A 317 23.59 -15.63 -3.89
C GLU A 317 24.85 -14.90 -3.44
N MET A 318 24.93 -13.59 -3.71
CA MET A 318 26.07 -12.78 -3.29
C MET A 318 26.23 -12.74 -1.78
N LEU A 319 25.13 -12.64 -1.03
CA LEU A 319 25.16 -12.69 0.43
C LEU A 319 25.71 -14.03 0.94
N ASN A 320 25.26 -15.16 0.38
CA ASN A 320 25.78 -16.47 0.80
C ASN A 320 27.25 -16.67 0.46
N ILE A 321 27.73 -16.09 -0.65
CA ILE A 321 29.16 -16.16 -1.02
C ILE A 321 30.00 -15.29 -0.07
N SER A 322 29.54 -14.08 0.23
CA SER A 322 30.29 -13.15 1.09
C SER A 322 30.22 -13.51 2.57
N GLU A 323 29.08 -14.02 3.02
CA GLU A 323 28.77 -14.33 4.42
C GLU A 323 28.20 -15.75 4.57
N PRO A 324 28.95 -16.81 4.21
CA PRO A 324 28.46 -18.20 4.17
C PRO A 324 28.06 -18.73 5.56
N LYS A 325 28.54 -18.10 6.63
CA LYS A 325 28.23 -18.43 8.02
C LYS A 325 27.23 -17.47 8.64
N PHE A 326 26.40 -16.78 7.84
CA PHE A 326 25.33 -15.94 8.37
C PHE A 326 24.25 -16.82 9.07
N THR A 327 24.55 -17.25 10.28
CA THR A 327 23.70 -18.03 11.18
C THR A 327 23.06 -17.09 12.20
N ILE A 328 21.77 -17.32 12.46
CA ILE A 328 20.96 -16.53 13.39
C ILE A 328 21.16 -17.11 14.80
N GLU A 329 22.38 -17.06 15.33
CA GLU A 329 22.63 -17.59 16.68
C GLU A 329 22.48 -16.54 17.79
N ASP A 330 22.55 -15.25 17.46
CA ASP A 330 22.42 -14.22 18.47
C ASP A 330 20.95 -13.81 18.69
N LEU A 331 20.26 -14.58 19.53
CA LEU A 331 19.01 -14.16 20.19
C LEU A 331 19.20 -12.82 20.94
N ASP A 332 20.42 -12.53 21.41
CA ASP A 332 20.78 -11.25 22.02
C ASP A 332 20.93 -10.12 20.98
N PHE A 333 21.45 -10.40 19.78
CA PHE A 333 21.45 -9.48 18.64
C PHE A 333 20.02 -9.16 18.19
N THR A 334 19.14 -10.17 18.16
CA THR A 334 17.73 -10.02 17.83
C THR A 334 17.03 -9.14 18.87
N LYS A 335 17.30 -9.30 20.17
CA LYS A 335 16.75 -8.44 21.23
C LYS A 335 17.34 -7.03 21.25
N GLU A 336 18.64 -6.87 20.97
CA GLU A 336 19.30 -5.57 20.96
C GLU A 336 18.91 -4.74 19.73
N ILE A 337 18.77 -5.37 18.57
CA ILE A 337 18.27 -4.73 17.34
C ILE A 337 16.76 -4.49 17.42
N LEU A 338 15.92 -5.46 17.82
CA LEU A 338 14.47 -5.24 17.96
C LEU A 338 14.13 -4.24 19.09
N GLY A 339 15.00 -4.11 20.10
CA GLY A 339 14.82 -3.20 21.24
C GLY A 339 15.35 -1.78 21.02
N LYS A 340 16.30 -1.56 20.10
CA LYS A 340 16.96 -0.25 19.89
C LYS A 340 16.94 0.27 18.44
N VAL A 341 16.81 -0.59 17.41
CA VAL A 341 17.15 -0.23 16.00
C VAL A 341 16.11 -0.66 14.96
N MET A 342 15.36 -1.73 15.19
CA MET A 342 14.37 -2.26 14.24
C MET A 342 13.00 -2.42 14.89
N PRO A 343 11.91 -1.96 14.25
CA PRO A 343 10.58 -2.38 14.66
C PRO A 343 10.42 -3.90 14.48
N PRO A 344 9.45 -4.54 15.16
CA PRO A 344 9.06 -5.90 14.80
C PRO A 344 8.72 -5.95 13.30
N PRO A 345 9.08 -7.03 12.58
CA PRO A 345 8.75 -7.13 11.18
C PRO A 345 7.25 -7.02 11.02
N PRO A 346 6.76 -6.43 9.92
CA PRO A 346 5.33 -6.43 9.67
C PRO A 346 4.79 -7.86 9.62
N ILE A 347 5.61 -8.84 9.20
CA ILE A 347 5.26 -10.25 9.07
C ILE A 347 6.00 -11.08 10.14
N LEU A 348 5.25 -11.75 11.02
CA LEU A 348 5.87 -12.59 12.06
C LEU A 348 6.22 -14.00 11.55
N HIS A 349 5.38 -14.56 10.68
CA HIS A 349 5.53 -15.93 10.20
C HIS A 349 5.14 -16.07 8.73
N LEU A 350 5.74 -17.04 8.06
CA LEU A 350 5.35 -17.50 6.73
C LEU A 350 5.09 -19.00 6.77
N ASN A 351 4.30 -19.50 5.82
CA ASN A 351 4.21 -20.93 5.51
C ASN A 351 4.66 -21.08 4.05
N LEU A 352 5.99 -21.12 3.85
CA LEU A 352 6.58 -21.36 2.52
C LEU A 352 6.47 -22.84 2.12
N ILE A 353 6.38 -23.71 3.12
CA ILE A 353 6.16 -25.15 2.98
C ILE A 353 4.80 -25.44 3.58
N ASP A 354 3.94 -26.11 2.81
CA ASP A 354 2.60 -26.49 3.27
C ASP A 354 2.67 -27.17 4.65
N THR A 355 1.73 -26.81 5.53
CA THR A 355 1.62 -27.30 6.93
C THR A 355 2.73 -26.88 7.90
N GLN A 356 3.74 -26.12 7.45
CA GLN A 356 4.82 -25.66 8.33
C GLN A 356 4.80 -24.14 8.50
N ARG A 357 4.87 -23.69 9.76
CA ARG A 357 4.98 -22.28 10.12
C ARG A 357 6.43 -21.92 10.40
N GLN A 358 7.06 -21.18 9.51
CA GLN A 358 8.40 -20.65 9.69
C GLN A 358 8.35 -19.24 10.31
N LEU A 359 9.22 -18.96 11.28
CA LEU A 359 9.46 -17.58 11.72
C LEU A 359 10.04 -16.78 10.55
N TYR A 360 9.47 -15.60 10.26
CA TYR A 360 9.86 -14.79 9.10
C TYR A 360 11.38 -14.55 9.06
N TRP A 361 11.95 -14.16 10.20
CA TRP A 361 13.38 -13.88 10.34
C TRP A 361 14.29 -15.06 10.06
N ASN A 362 13.79 -16.29 10.18
CA ASN A 362 14.57 -17.50 9.93
C ASN A 362 14.60 -17.87 8.44
N THR A 363 13.71 -17.29 7.64
CA THR A 363 13.68 -17.50 6.19
C THR A 363 14.80 -16.73 5.49
N ALA A 364 15.07 -17.09 4.23
CA ALA A 364 16.03 -16.36 3.40
C ALA A 364 15.63 -14.88 3.20
N PHE A 365 14.33 -14.59 3.15
CA PHE A 365 13.80 -13.23 3.09
C PHE A 365 14.21 -12.40 4.31
N GLY A 366 13.89 -12.91 5.51
CA GLY A 366 14.21 -12.24 6.76
C GLY A 366 15.71 -12.09 7.01
N LYS A 367 16.53 -13.07 6.61
CA LYS A 367 18.00 -12.96 6.68
C LYS A 367 18.55 -11.87 5.77
N LEU A 368 18.04 -11.80 4.53
CA LEU A 368 18.46 -10.78 3.57
C LEU A 368 18.09 -9.37 4.05
N GLU A 369 16.88 -9.20 4.62
CA GLU A 369 16.46 -7.93 5.23
C GLU A 369 17.39 -7.50 6.36
N GLN A 370 17.68 -8.39 7.31
CA GLN A 370 18.60 -8.10 8.42
C GLN A 370 19.98 -7.65 7.91
N PHE A 371 20.50 -8.28 6.86
CA PHE A 371 21.75 -7.85 6.25
C PHE A 371 21.63 -6.44 5.64
N LEU A 372 20.56 -6.17 4.88
CA LEU A 372 20.28 -4.85 4.30
C LEU A 372 20.18 -3.74 5.37
N PHE A 373 19.69 -4.07 6.58
CA PHE A 373 19.67 -3.11 7.69
C PHE A 373 21.06 -2.66 8.15
N LYS A 374 22.08 -3.52 8.02
CA LYS A 374 23.48 -3.24 8.35
C LYS A 374 24.19 -2.41 7.28
N MET A 375 23.68 -2.38 6.06
CA MET A 375 24.29 -1.65 4.95
C MET A 375 24.04 -0.14 5.05
N SER A 376 25.07 0.65 4.72
CA SER A 376 24.97 2.11 4.64
C SER A 376 23.96 2.53 3.57
N LEU A 377 23.11 3.48 3.93
CA LEU A 377 22.23 4.18 2.98
C LEU A 377 23.04 5.19 2.17
N LYS A 378 22.65 5.34 0.90
CA LYS A 378 23.26 6.24 -0.07
C LYS A 378 22.17 7.02 -0.80
N ASN A 379 22.52 8.19 -1.33
CA ASN A 379 21.67 8.89 -2.30
C ASN A 379 21.76 8.22 -3.69
N VAL A 380 20.95 8.68 -4.66
CA VAL A 380 20.90 8.08 -6.00
C VAL A 380 22.23 8.15 -6.77
N GLU A 381 23.08 9.13 -6.44
CA GLU A 381 24.44 9.26 -7.00
C GLU A 381 25.46 8.32 -6.32
N GLY A 382 25.04 7.61 -5.28
CA GLY A 382 25.86 6.62 -4.57
C GLY A 382 26.71 7.17 -3.43
N HIS A 383 26.51 8.44 -3.06
CA HIS A 383 27.21 9.03 -1.92
C HIS A 383 26.55 8.58 -0.60
N PRO A 384 27.32 8.13 0.40
CA PRO A 384 26.80 7.80 1.74
C PRO A 384 26.13 9.01 2.40
N ILE A 385 25.13 8.74 3.23
CA ILE A 385 24.52 9.76 4.12
C ILE A 385 25.30 9.76 5.43
N SER A 386 25.66 10.94 5.92
CA SER A 386 26.30 11.16 7.22
C SER A 386 25.36 10.88 8.39
#